data_AF-A0A918L6H4-F1
#
_entry.id   AF-A0A918L6H4-F1
#
_cell.length_a   1.000
_cell.length_b   1.000
_cell.length_c   1.000
_cell.angle_alpha   90.00
_cell.angle_beta   90.00
_cell.angle_gamma   90.00
#
_symmetry.space_group_name_H-M   'P 1'
#
loop_
_entity.id
_entity.type
_entity.pdbx_description
1 polymer ?
#
loop_
_entity_poly.entity_id
_entity_poly.type
_entity_poly.pdbx_seq_one_letter_code
_entity_poly.pdbx_strand_id
1 'polypeptide(L)'
;MGGTSPSGGADDVREPLFVLLAANWRPTAVPTVAVRLPGAAETPVAGATGRGPAHRTPHRRRSPDSRRSVDRCYGAPVSDSSRDTAAGAGWGDAEQGAYRQLMPGRVEKISWLNPRLLWAARNGVLASWFGDPTGRTRGRLVAQRASAGAPADKVIRRTEPDEFSFMVIGDTGEGDEPQYAVVPGFLRVSQGTSFAVLASDVIYPVGSADDYETKFFRPYRDYRAPIYAIPGNHDWYEDLGAFMRVFCGDAPPPPAEPAPRPPGRAWLRSLLWHRPRPDDDRRLTQARALRGDAVQQAVQPGPYWAIDAGPVRIIGIDTGLLGVLDAEQGAWLREVSQGPRPKILITGSPLYVDGEHHPCPIEGGGTVDDIVSAPAHRYVAAIGGDIHNYQRYPVRLADGRTLQYVVAGGGGAFMHATHTIPRVSVAGVTERDFRCYPLRGDSLAFYSRLYGRRLRLRRFFALTEEEAQAVVAERLGIPPTRTPRPQVRVTRRIRLVASLLGAGSRPERRRGFRLPVRKIYTQLFSPGSATYSPPFFKCFLRLDVSPESVRLRCHAATGNLAQELNPPVEDEVTIPLV
;
A
#
# COMPACT_ATOMS: atom_id res chain seq x y z
N MET A 1 -31.35 -0.08 60.43
CA MET A 1 -31.38 1.37 60.20
C MET A 1 -31.02 1.62 58.74
N GLY A 2 -31.91 2.29 57.98
CA GLY A 2 -31.76 2.95 56.66
C GLY A 2 -30.94 2.25 55.56
N GLY A 3 -31.43 1.93 54.36
CA GLY A 3 -32.49 2.58 53.57
C GLY A 3 -31.90 3.19 52.29
N THR A 4 -32.16 2.53 51.15
CA THR A 4 -32.48 3.07 49.81
C THR A 4 -31.48 3.96 49.03
N SER A 5 -31.25 3.56 47.76
CA SER A 5 -30.69 4.33 46.63
C SER A 5 -31.39 5.68 46.36
N PRO A 6 -30.83 6.57 45.51
CA PRO A 6 -31.39 6.65 44.15
C PRO A 6 -30.41 7.06 43.00
N SER A 7 -30.95 6.92 41.80
CA SER A 7 -30.53 7.34 40.46
C SER A 7 -30.51 8.86 40.18
N GLY A 8 -29.83 9.26 39.10
CA GLY A 8 -29.92 10.57 38.39
C GLY A 8 -28.64 11.39 38.58
N GLY A 9 -27.96 11.97 37.58
CA GLY A 9 -28.31 12.42 36.23
C GLY A 9 -27.88 13.89 36.10
N ALA A 10 -27.04 14.21 35.10
CA ALA A 10 -26.80 15.52 34.44
C ALA A 10 -25.30 15.89 34.29
N ASP A 11 -24.87 15.85 33.03
CA ASP A 11 -24.16 16.90 32.28
C ASP A 11 -23.06 17.73 32.98
N ASP A 12 -21.81 17.56 32.53
CA ASP A 12 -21.05 18.72 32.10
C ASP A 12 -20.46 18.48 30.70
N VAL A 13 -21.10 19.14 29.75
CA VAL A 13 -20.75 19.21 28.35
C VAL A 13 -19.59 20.20 28.22
N ARG A 14 -18.39 19.69 27.94
CA ARG A 14 -17.36 20.45 27.23
C ARG A 14 -16.79 19.61 26.10
N GLU A 15 -17.39 19.81 24.93
CA GLU A 15 -16.91 19.31 23.64
C GLU A 15 -15.51 19.85 23.26
N PRO A 16 -14.81 19.21 22.30
CA PRO A 16 -13.36 19.24 22.20
C PRO A 16 -12.84 20.24 21.17
N LEU A 17 -11.86 21.05 21.55
CA LEU A 17 -11.07 21.88 20.61
C LEU A 17 -10.03 21.05 19.82
N PHE A 18 -9.80 19.79 20.18
CA PHE A 18 -8.72 18.95 19.65
C PHE A 18 -9.00 18.32 18.27
N VAL A 19 -10.26 18.20 17.86
CA VAL A 19 -10.65 17.47 16.63
C VAL A 19 -10.52 18.34 15.36
N LEU A 20 -10.55 19.68 15.49
CA LEU A 20 -10.50 20.59 14.34
C LEU A 20 -9.08 20.97 13.88
N LEU A 21 -8.07 20.89 14.75
CA LEU A 21 -6.70 21.33 14.43
C LEU A 21 -5.88 20.29 13.64
N ALA A 22 -6.20 18.99 13.76
CA ALA A 22 -5.55 17.94 12.97
C ALA A 22 -5.97 17.93 11.48
N ALA A 23 -7.12 18.54 11.14
CA ALA A 23 -7.72 18.47 9.81
C ALA A 23 -7.20 19.52 8.80
N ASN A 24 -6.33 20.46 9.21
CA ASN A 24 -5.89 21.59 8.38
C ASN A 24 -4.40 21.59 8.03
N TRP A 25 -3.69 20.50 8.28
CA TRP A 25 -2.23 20.49 8.12
C TRP A 25 -1.81 20.28 6.65
N ARG A 26 -1.01 21.23 6.15
CA ARG A 26 -0.23 21.14 4.91
C ARG A 26 1.25 21.11 5.31
N PRO A 27 2.09 20.25 4.74
CA PRO A 27 3.53 20.47 4.82
C PRO A 27 3.84 21.77 4.06
N THR A 28 4.37 22.76 4.77
CA THR A 28 4.90 23.98 4.17
C THR A 28 6.13 23.63 3.34
N ALA A 29 6.08 23.91 2.05
CA ALA A 29 7.24 23.84 1.16
C ALA A 29 8.33 24.79 1.67
N VAL A 30 9.55 24.28 1.81
CA VAL A 30 10.75 25.10 1.99
C VAL A 30 11.07 25.77 0.64
N PRO A 31 11.31 27.09 0.56
CA PRO A 31 11.54 27.76 -0.71
C PRO A 31 12.87 27.31 -1.32
N THR A 32 12.82 26.74 -2.52
CA THR A 32 13.99 26.42 -3.33
C THR A 32 14.58 27.72 -3.89
N VAL A 33 15.81 28.04 -3.49
CA VAL A 33 16.59 29.14 -4.09
C VAL A 33 17.02 28.71 -5.49
N ALA A 34 16.54 29.42 -6.52
CA ALA A 34 16.90 29.18 -7.90
C ALA A 34 18.33 29.68 -8.17
N VAL A 35 19.26 28.74 -8.42
CA VAL A 35 20.58 29.05 -8.97
C VAL A 35 20.50 29.03 -10.49
N ARG A 36 20.68 30.20 -11.11
CA ARG A 36 20.81 30.39 -12.56
C ARG A 36 22.18 29.91 -13.02
N LEU A 37 22.25 29.02 -14.01
CA LEU A 37 23.46 28.77 -14.79
C LEU A 37 23.27 29.27 -16.24
N PRO A 38 24.30 29.86 -16.87
CA PRO A 38 24.19 30.55 -18.15
C PRO A 38 24.31 29.59 -19.35
N GLY A 39 23.71 29.99 -20.46
CA GLY A 39 23.60 29.21 -21.69
C GLY A 39 24.84 29.17 -22.57
N ALA A 40 24.81 28.22 -23.51
CA ALA A 40 25.61 28.17 -24.73
C ALA A 40 24.76 27.37 -25.75
N ALA A 41 24.22 28.05 -26.77
CA ALA A 41 24.81 28.29 -28.08
C ALA A 41 24.45 27.16 -29.08
N GLU A 42 23.42 27.45 -29.89
CA GLU A 42 23.04 26.68 -31.08
C GLU A 42 24.04 26.94 -32.22
N THR A 43 24.32 25.90 -33.01
CA THR A 43 24.72 26.02 -34.42
C THR A 43 24.05 24.91 -35.24
N PRO A 44 23.56 25.20 -36.46
CA PRO A 44 22.85 24.24 -37.30
C PRO A 44 23.75 23.71 -38.43
N VAL A 45 23.51 22.47 -38.87
CA VAL A 45 23.94 22.00 -40.19
C VAL A 45 22.81 21.19 -40.84
N ALA A 46 22.55 21.51 -42.10
CA ALA A 46 21.48 21.02 -42.95
C ALA A 46 21.96 19.98 -43.98
N GLY A 47 21.00 19.29 -44.59
CA GLY A 47 21.11 18.54 -45.86
C GLY A 47 21.37 17.04 -45.67
N ALA A 48 20.77 16.09 -46.41
CA ALA A 48 19.93 16.17 -47.59
C ALA A 48 19.29 14.79 -47.85
N THR A 49 17.99 14.79 -48.15
CA THR A 49 17.29 14.04 -49.24
C THR A 49 17.65 12.59 -49.58
N GLY A 50 16.62 11.73 -49.59
CA GLY A 50 16.59 10.48 -50.37
C GLY A 50 15.20 9.82 -50.35
N ARG A 51 14.49 9.87 -51.48
CA ARG A 51 13.15 9.29 -51.69
C ARG A 51 13.22 7.89 -52.32
N GLY A 52 12.41 6.97 -51.78
CA GLY A 52 11.62 5.94 -52.50
C GLY A 52 12.25 4.56 -52.75
N PRO A 53 11.47 3.54 -53.15
CA PRO A 53 10.00 3.46 -53.29
C PRO A 53 9.34 2.28 -52.54
N ALA A 54 8.01 2.28 -52.59
CA ALA A 54 7.09 1.30 -52.00
C ALA A 54 6.95 0.01 -52.83
N HIS A 55 6.67 -1.10 -52.15
CA HIS A 55 6.02 -2.27 -52.75
C HIS A 55 4.78 -2.69 -51.94
N ARG A 56 3.63 -2.73 -52.62
CA ARG A 56 2.36 -3.32 -52.20
C ARG A 56 2.16 -4.65 -52.91
N THR A 57 1.47 -5.59 -52.23
CA THR A 57 0.33 -6.44 -52.67
C THR A 57 0.30 -7.78 -51.87
N PRO A 58 -0.79 -8.59 -51.85
CA PRO A 58 -2.16 -8.26 -51.41
C PRO A 58 -2.80 -9.32 -50.47
N HIS A 59 -3.90 -8.91 -49.81
CA HIS A 59 -5.05 -9.67 -49.27
C HIS A 59 -4.94 -11.10 -48.68
N ARG A 60 -5.37 -11.25 -47.41
CA ARG A 60 -6.44 -12.21 -47.04
C ARG A 60 -7.24 -11.75 -45.81
N ARG A 61 -8.55 -11.60 -45.98
CA ARG A 61 -9.55 -11.36 -44.92
C ARG A 61 -9.66 -12.61 -44.03
N ARG A 62 -9.67 -12.42 -42.70
CA ARG A 62 -10.29 -13.35 -41.75
C ARG A 62 -11.15 -12.56 -40.77
N SER A 63 -12.40 -12.98 -40.62
CA SER A 63 -13.38 -12.47 -39.66
C SER A 63 -12.88 -12.60 -38.21
N PRO A 64 -13.40 -11.78 -37.27
CA PRO A 64 -13.05 -11.85 -35.86
C PRO A 64 -13.99 -12.82 -35.15
N ASP A 65 -13.45 -13.90 -34.58
CA ASP A 65 -14.20 -14.62 -33.54
C ASP A 65 -13.25 -15.21 -32.48
N SER A 66 -13.61 -14.97 -31.22
CA SER A 66 -13.07 -15.47 -29.95
C SER A 66 -11.54 -15.62 -29.77
N ARG A 67 -10.88 -14.57 -29.27
CA ARG A 67 -9.63 -14.74 -28.51
C ARG A 67 -9.95 -14.89 -27.02
N ARG A 68 -10.24 -16.10 -26.56
CA ARG A 68 -9.95 -16.46 -25.16
C ARG A 68 -8.44 -16.65 -25.07
N SER A 69 -7.73 -15.77 -24.38
CA SER A 69 -6.33 -16.01 -24.05
C SER A 69 -6.28 -17.14 -23.05
N VAL A 70 -5.66 -18.25 -23.43
CA VAL A 70 -5.33 -19.35 -22.52
C VAL A 70 -3.98 -19.02 -21.91
N ASP A 71 -3.85 -19.11 -20.59
CA ASP A 71 -2.53 -19.07 -19.95
C ASP A 71 -1.75 -20.31 -20.42
N ARG A 72 -0.69 -20.09 -21.22
CA ARG A 72 0.13 -21.15 -21.81
C ARG A 72 0.79 -22.03 -20.74
N CYS A 73 0.80 -21.62 -19.49
CA CYS A 73 1.39 -22.38 -18.39
C CYS A 73 0.39 -23.27 -17.63
N TYR A 74 -0.93 -23.05 -17.71
CA TYR A 74 -1.89 -23.71 -16.80
C TYR A 74 -3.25 -24.16 -17.39
N GLY A 75 -3.55 -23.93 -18.67
CA GLY A 75 -4.73 -24.52 -19.33
C GLY A 75 -6.11 -24.06 -18.81
N ALA A 76 -6.17 -23.12 -17.85
CA ALA A 76 -7.40 -22.52 -17.36
C ALA A 76 -7.82 -21.31 -18.22
N PRO A 77 -9.12 -21.01 -18.36
CA PRO A 77 -9.56 -19.73 -18.91
C PRO A 77 -9.02 -18.61 -18.01
N VAL A 78 -8.31 -17.64 -18.59
CA VAL A 78 -7.91 -16.42 -17.88
C VAL A 78 -9.19 -15.75 -17.38
N SER A 79 -9.28 -15.54 -16.06
CA SER A 79 -10.36 -14.76 -15.46
C SER A 79 -10.30 -13.34 -16.01
N ASP A 80 -11.39 -12.85 -16.60
CA ASP A 80 -11.48 -11.48 -17.10
C ASP A 80 -11.07 -10.49 -15.99
N SER A 81 -10.23 -9.52 -16.31
CA SER A 81 -9.80 -8.51 -15.33
C SER A 81 -10.85 -7.43 -15.16
N SER A 82 -10.68 -6.57 -14.16
CA SER A 82 -11.51 -5.35 -14.03
C SER A 82 -11.41 -4.44 -15.26
N ARG A 83 -10.36 -4.55 -16.08
CA ARG A 83 -10.21 -3.74 -17.30
C ARG A 83 -11.12 -4.22 -18.42
N ASP A 84 -11.47 -5.50 -18.41
CA ASP A 84 -12.25 -6.13 -19.49
C ASP A 84 -13.75 -6.04 -19.20
N THR A 85 -14.17 -6.39 -17.98
CA THR A 85 -15.58 -6.45 -17.62
C THR A 85 -15.85 -5.99 -16.18
N ALA A 86 -17.10 -5.63 -15.89
CA ALA A 86 -17.52 -5.33 -14.52
C ALA A 86 -17.49 -6.60 -13.63
N ALA A 87 -17.82 -7.76 -14.20
CA ALA A 87 -17.72 -9.06 -13.54
C ALA A 87 -16.26 -9.39 -13.15
N GLY A 88 -15.30 -9.04 -14.00
CA GLY A 88 -13.87 -9.16 -13.71
C GLY A 88 -13.40 -8.30 -12.54
N ALA A 89 -14.11 -7.20 -12.25
CA ALA A 89 -13.91 -6.39 -11.04
C ALA A 89 -14.66 -6.94 -9.81
N GLY A 90 -15.42 -8.01 -10.00
CA GLY A 90 -16.24 -8.66 -8.98
C GLY A 90 -17.63 -8.07 -8.81
N TRP A 91 -18.11 -7.24 -9.74
CA TRP A 91 -19.50 -6.76 -9.75
C TRP A 91 -20.48 -7.77 -10.34
N GLY A 92 -21.76 -7.63 -9.99
CA GLY A 92 -22.84 -8.52 -10.42
C GLY A 92 -23.17 -9.56 -9.35
N ASP A 93 -24.04 -10.51 -9.72
CA ASP A 93 -24.39 -11.62 -8.85
C ASP A 93 -23.25 -12.65 -8.87
N ALA A 94 -22.61 -12.85 -7.73
CA ALA A 94 -21.49 -13.78 -7.58
C ALA A 94 -21.61 -14.54 -6.26
N GLU A 95 -21.20 -15.81 -6.29
CA GLU A 95 -21.05 -16.62 -5.09
C GLU A 95 -19.92 -16.07 -4.23
N GLN A 96 -20.17 -15.93 -2.93
CA GLN A 96 -19.16 -15.45 -1.98
C GLN A 96 -18.08 -16.51 -1.79
N GLY A 97 -16.85 -16.04 -1.64
CA GLY A 97 -15.68 -16.90 -1.50
C GLY A 97 -15.66 -17.76 -0.25
N ALA A 98 -14.85 -18.81 -0.30
CA ALA A 98 -14.61 -19.75 0.79
C ALA A 98 -13.80 -19.13 1.94
N TYR A 99 -13.24 -17.92 1.77
CA TYR A 99 -12.47 -17.22 2.81
C TYR A 99 -13.16 -17.14 4.18
N ARG A 100 -14.49 -17.15 4.22
CA ARG A 100 -15.25 -17.11 5.47
C ARG A 100 -15.01 -18.32 6.37
N GLN A 101 -14.72 -19.49 5.78
CA GLN A 101 -14.37 -20.69 6.53
C GLN A 101 -13.00 -20.55 7.20
N LEU A 102 -12.15 -19.66 6.66
CA LEU A 102 -10.85 -19.34 7.21
C LEU A 102 -10.94 -18.29 8.31
N MET A 103 -12.05 -17.58 8.53
CA MET A 103 -12.16 -16.48 9.49
C MET A 103 -12.28 -16.94 10.94
N PRO A 104 -11.85 -16.13 11.94
CA PRO A 104 -11.88 -16.54 13.33
C PRO A 104 -13.31 -16.53 13.85
N GLY A 105 -13.61 -17.35 14.86
CA GLY A 105 -14.96 -17.42 15.43
C GLY A 105 -15.45 -16.08 15.99
N ARG A 106 -14.52 -15.18 16.34
CA ARG A 106 -14.79 -13.80 16.71
C ARG A 106 -13.85 -12.86 15.96
N VAL A 107 -14.42 -11.89 15.24
CA VAL A 107 -13.70 -10.79 14.60
C VAL A 107 -13.92 -9.54 15.42
N GLU A 108 -12.83 -8.88 15.84
CA GLU A 108 -12.92 -7.56 16.44
C GLU A 108 -13.16 -6.52 15.36
N LYS A 109 -14.27 -5.77 15.48
CA LYS A 109 -14.57 -4.70 14.53
C LYS A 109 -13.74 -3.47 14.88
N ILE A 110 -12.79 -3.14 14.01
CA ILE A 110 -12.01 -1.91 14.12
C ILE A 110 -12.89 -0.73 13.69
N SER A 111 -13.03 0.25 14.58
CA SER A 111 -13.65 1.53 14.25
C SER A 111 -12.67 2.63 14.58
N TRP A 112 -12.19 3.32 13.56
CA TRP A 112 -11.31 4.47 13.71
C TRP A 112 -12.01 5.74 14.23
N LEU A 113 -13.33 5.68 14.41
CA LEU A 113 -14.10 6.65 15.19
C LEU A 113 -14.09 6.36 16.69
N ASN A 114 -13.59 5.20 17.12
CA ASN A 114 -13.57 4.83 18.53
C ASN A 114 -12.53 5.71 19.27
N PRO A 115 -12.94 6.51 20.27
CA PRO A 115 -12.01 7.34 21.04
C PRO A 115 -10.88 6.55 21.68
N ARG A 116 -11.14 5.30 22.11
CA ARG A 116 -10.10 4.41 22.67
C ARG A 116 -9.02 4.08 21.65
N LEU A 117 -9.41 3.93 20.38
CA LEU A 117 -8.48 3.59 19.31
C LEU A 117 -7.66 4.79 18.87
N LEU A 118 -8.30 5.95 18.71
CA LEU A 118 -7.60 7.22 18.45
C LEU A 118 -6.63 7.55 19.57
N TRP A 119 -7.00 7.28 20.82
CA TRP A 119 -6.10 7.40 21.95
C TRP A 119 -4.92 6.46 21.83
N ALA A 120 -5.11 5.18 21.48
CA ALA A 120 -3.98 4.25 21.29
C ALA A 120 -3.05 4.69 20.14
N ALA A 121 -3.58 5.21 19.04
CA ALA A 121 -2.80 5.68 17.88
C ALA A 121 -2.20 7.10 18.03
N ARG A 122 -2.29 7.73 19.21
CA ARG A 122 -1.89 9.14 19.41
C ARG A 122 -0.40 9.43 19.21
N ASN A 123 0.45 8.41 19.21
CA ASN A 123 1.91 8.56 19.10
C ASN A 123 2.33 9.28 17.81
N GLY A 124 1.65 9.06 16.68
CA GLY A 124 1.93 9.80 15.45
C GLY A 124 1.67 11.31 15.57
N VAL A 125 0.56 11.68 16.21
CA VAL A 125 0.22 13.09 16.47
C VAL A 125 1.23 13.73 17.42
N LEU A 126 1.56 13.03 18.51
CA LEU A 126 2.55 13.51 19.49
C LEU A 126 3.95 13.66 18.86
N ALA A 127 4.35 12.72 17.99
CA ALA A 127 5.61 12.80 17.25
C ALA A 127 5.65 14.05 16.36
N SER A 128 4.56 14.34 15.64
CA SER A 128 4.48 15.52 14.77
C SER A 128 4.61 16.84 15.53
N TRP A 129 4.08 16.94 16.76
CA TRP A 129 4.08 18.18 17.54
C TRP A 129 5.33 18.35 18.42
N PHE A 130 5.85 17.24 18.95
CA PHE A 130 6.86 17.26 20.01
C PHE A 130 8.17 16.57 19.63
N GLY A 131 8.31 16.15 18.37
CA GLY A 131 9.48 15.49 17.81
C GLY A 131 9.32 13.97 17.75
N ASP A 132 9.86 13.35 16.70
CA ASP A 132 9.73 11.92 16.43
C ASP A 132 10.85 11.12 17.11
N PRO A 133 10.54 10.16 18.03
CA PRO A 133 11.57 9.31 18.63
C PRO A 133 12.01 8.14 17.74
N THR A 134 11.30 7.90 16.64
CA THR A 134 11.37 6.64 15.88
C THR A 134 12.81 6.27 15.48
N GLY A 135 13.59 7.21 14.92
CA GLY A 135 14.97 6.94 14.52
C GLY A 135 15.86 6.50 15.69
N ARG A 136 15.72 7.14 16.86
CA ARG A 136 16.47 6.75 18.07
C ARG A 136 16.06 5.37 18.56
N THR A 137 14.76 5.10 18.66
CA THR A 137 14.24 3.78 19.10
C THR A 137 14.71 2.68 18.15
N ARG A 138 14.62 2.92 16.84
CA ARG A 138 15.10 2.01 15.79
C ARG A 138 16.59 1.69 15.94
N GLY A 139 17.45 2.71 16.06
CA GLY A 139 18.90 2.49 16.22
C GLY A 139 19.22 1.61 17.43
N ARG A 140 18.49 1.76 18.53
CA ARG A 140 18.66 0.91 19.73
C ARG A 140 18.23 -0.54 19.49
N LEU A 141 17.09 -0.75 18.84
CA LEU A 141 16.59 -2.08 18.46
C LEU A 141 17.56 -2.78 17.50
N VAL A 142 18.11 -2.04 16.52
CA VAL A 142 19.11 -2.54 15.57
C VAL A 142 20.42 -2.88 16.26
N ALA A 143 20.93 -2.01 17.14
CA ALA A 143 22.15 -2.27 17.90
C ALA A 143 22.00 -3.52 18.78
N GLN A 144 20.85 -3.71 19.40
CA GLN A 144 20.55 -4.91 20.16
C GLN A 144 20.56 -6.18 19.30
N ARG A 145 19.95 -6.13 18.11
CA ARG A 145 19.98 -7.25 17.17
C ARG A 145 21.40 -7.59 16.72
N ALA A 146 22.22 -6.57 16.45
CA ALA A 146 23.63 -6.76 16.13
C ALA A 146 24.38 -7.44 17.29
N SER A 147 24.17 -7.00 18.54
CA SER A 147 24.74 -7.64 19.73
C SER A 147 24.25 -9.08 19.94
N ALA A 148 23.06 -9.41 19.46
CA ALA A 148 22.50 -10.76 19.45
C ALA A 148 22.97 -11.62 18.25
N GLY A 149 23.95 -11.15 17.47
CA GLY A 149 24.56 -11.89 16.36
C GLY A 149 23.87 -11.70 15.01
N ALA A 150 22.95 -10.74 14.85
CA ALA A 150 22.42 -10.41 13.54
C ALA A 150 23.53 -9.83 12.62
N PRO A 151 23.53 -10.14 11.31
CA PRO A 151 24.49 -9.57 10.36
C PRO A 151 24.55 -8.04 10.43
N ALA A 152 25.76 -7.48 10.60
CA ALA A 152 25.95 -6.04 10.74
C ALA A 152 25.50 -5.27 9.48
N ASP A 153 25.77 -5.84 8.30
CA ASP A 153 25.36 -5.32 6.98
C ASP A 153 23.85 -5.44 6.72
N LYS A 154 23.13 -6.19 7.55
CA LYS A 154 21.69 -6.46 7.46
C LYS A 154 21.30 -7.11 6.13
N VAL A 155 22.24 -7.83 5.51
CA VAL A 155 22.02 -8.55 4.26
C VAL A 155 21.73 -10.02 4.57
N ILE A 156 20.50 -10.43 4.27
CA ILE A 156 20.06 -11.82 4.22
C ILE A 156 20.55 -12.42 2.91
N ARG A 157 21.46 -13.40 2.99
CA ARG A 157 22.01 -14.08 1.82
C ARG A 157 21.22 -15.36 1.56
N ARG A 158 20.45 -15.39 0.48
CA ARG A 158 19.67 -16.57 0.08
C ARG A 158 20.32 -17.24 -1.12
N THR A 159 20.31 -18.56 -1.13
CA THR A 159 20.76 -19.36 -2.29
C THR A 159 19.55 -19.66 -3.15
N GLU A 160 19.08 -18.65 -3.89
CA GLU A 160 18.00 -18.83 -4.87
C GLU A 160 18.62 -19.13 -6.26
N PRO A 161 17.96 -19.96 -7.09
CA PRO A 161 18.31 -20.07 -8.49
C PRO A 161 18.19 -18.72 -9.22
N ASP A 162 18.80 -18.63 -10.40
CA ASP A 162 18.71 -17.44 -11.25
C ASP A 162 17.27 -17.14 -11.70
N GLU A 163 16.43 -18.17 -11.75
CA GLU A 163 14.99 -18.07 -11.97
C GLU A 163 14.21 -18.45 -10.71
N PHE A 164 13.53 -17.49 -10.09
CA PHE A 164 12.71 -17.75 -8.91
C PHE A 164 11.49 -16.84 -8.88
N SER A 165 10.59 -17.04 -7.92
CA SER A 165 9.43 -16.17 -7.74
C SER A 165 9.21 -15.83 -6.27
N PHE A 166 8.72 -14.63 -6.00
CA PHE A 166 8.35 -14.21 -4.66
C PHE A 166 7.08 -13.35 -4.66
N MET A 167 6.44 -13.28 -3.50
CA MET A 167 5.21 -12.50 -3.32
C MET A 167 5.49 -11.16 -2.63
N VAL A 168 4.72 -10.13 -2.96
CA VAL A 168 4.68 -8.85 -2.21
C VAL A 168 3.25 -8.46 -1.91
N ILE A 169 2.96 -8.10 -0.67
CA ILE A 169 1.62 -7.68 -0.22
C ILE A 169 1.75 -6.65 0.90
N GLY A 170 1.08 -5.50 0.80
CA GLY A 170 1.11 -4.44 1.82
C GLY A 170 -0.21 -4.29 2.59
N ASP A 171 -0.14 -3.68 3.77
CA ASP A 171 -1.30 -3.22 4.55
C ASP A 171 -2.32 -4.33 4.82
N THR A 172 -1.82 -5.42 5.39
CA THR A 172 -2.57 -6.68 5.41
C THR A 172 -3.64 -6.77 6.50
N GLY A 173 -3.39 -6.21 7.70
CA GLY A 173 -3.93 -6.83 8.91
C GLY A 173 -5.05 -6.08 9.66
N GLU A 174 -6.31 -6.16 9.23
CA GLU A 174 -7.47 -5.77 10.08
C GLU A 174 -8.14 -6.98 10.78
N GLY A 175 -7.91 -8.20 10.30
CA GLY A 175 -8.49 -9.44 10.81
C GLY A 175 -9.93 -9.70 10.35
N ASP A 176 -10.42 -8.95 9.37
CA ASP A 176 -11.81 -8.92 8.92
C ASP A 176 -12.01 -9.56 7.53
N GLU A 177 -13.25 -9.49 7.00
CA GLU A 177 -13.61 -10.15 5.73
C GLU A 177 -12.70 -9.77 4.55
N PRO A 178 -12.41 -8.47 4.28
CA PRO A 178 -11.52 -8.08 3.20
C PRO A 178 -10.11 -8.67 3.30
N GLN A 179 -9.50 -8.75 4.48
CA GLN A 179 -8.20 -9.41 4.63
C GLN A 179 -8.29 -10.90 4.30
N TYR A 180 -9.23 -11.62 4.91
CA TYR A 180 -9.34 -13.07 4.71
C TYR A 180 -9.70 -13.42 3.26
N ALA A 181 -10.45 -12.57 2.56
CA ALA A 181 -10.76 -12.72 1.14
C ALA A 181 -9.54 -12.72 0.22
N VAL A 182 -8.38 -12.24 0.68
CA VAL A 182 -7.12 -12.31 -0.06
C VAL A 182 -6.50 -13.70 0.00
N VAL A 183 -6.69 -14.41 1.11
CA VAL A 183 -5.93 -15.62 1.45
C VAL A 183 -6.06 -16.72 0.40
N PRO A 184 -7.26 -17.14 -0.06
CA PRO A 184 -7.37 -18.24 -1.02
C PRO A 184 -6.66 -17.96 -2.35
N GLY A 185 -6.87 -16.77 -2.91
CA GLY A 185 -6.21 -16.34 -4.15
C GLY A 185 -4.71 -16.19 -3.99
N PHE A 186 -4.25 -15.65 -2.85
CA PHE A 186 -2.83 -15.54 -2.52
C PHE A 186 -2.18 -16.92 -2.44
N LEU A 187 -2.77 -17.88 -1.73
CA LEU A 187 -2.24 -19.24 -1.62
C LEU A 187 -2.20 -19.96 -2.97
N ARG A 188 -3.19 -19.71 -3.83
CA ARG A 188 -3.22 -20.27 -5.19
C ARG A 188 -2.08 -19.74 -6.05
N VAL A 189 -1.88 -18.41 -6.06
CA VAL A 189 -0.88 -17.73 -6.89
C VAL A 189 0.54 -17.89 -6.34
N SER A 190 0.70 -18.06 -5.03
CA SER A 190 2.01 -18.20 -4.38
C SER A 190 2.59 -19.61 -4.43
N GLN A 191 1.95 -20.55 -5.13
CA GLN A 191 2.53 -21.88 -5.34
C GLN A 191 3.88 -21.76 -6.06
N GLY A 192 4.90 -22.42 -5.47
CA GLY A 192 6.27 -22.44 -5.98
C GLY A 192 7.09 -21.17 -5.71
N THR A 193 6.59 -20.21 -4.91
CA THR A 193 7.39 -19.02 -4.56
C THR A 193 8.34 -19.29 -3.41
N SER A 194 9.54 -18.72 -3.47
CA SER A 194 10.62 -18.93 -2.50
C SER A 194 10.40 -18.22 -1.16
N PHE A 195 9.72 -17.08 -1.16
CA PHE A 195 9.38 -16.28 0.02
C PHE A 195 8.32 -15.22 -0.31
N ALA A 196 7.79 -14.57 0.72
CA ALA A 196 6.93 -13.38 0.59
C ALA A 196 7.52 -12.19 1.36
N VAL A 197 7.16 -10.98 0.93
CA VAL A 197 7.48 -9.73 1.62
C VAL A 197 6.20 -8.97 1.95
N LEU A 198 6.03 -8.62 3.22
CA LEU A 198 5.00 -7.70 3.67
C LEU A 198 5.52 -6.25 3.54
N ALA A 199 4.89 -5.49 2.66
CA ALA A 199 5.27 -4.12 2.33
C ALA A 199 4.46 -3.13 3.19
N SER A 200 4.88 -2.92 4.44
CA SER A 200 4.27 -1.98 5.41
C SER A 200 3.01 -2.48 6.11
N ASP A 201 2.71 -1.83 7.25
CA ASP A 201 1.50 -1.96 8.07
C ASP A 201 1.01 -3.40 8.19
N VAL A 202 1.84 -4.23 8.83
CA VAL A 202 1.52 -5.66 8.99
C VAL A 202 0.21 -5.82 9.76
N ILE A 203 0.04 -5.02 10.82
CA ILE A 203 -1.10 -5.11 11.73
C ILE A 203 -1.71 -3.74 12.05
N TYR A 204 -3.01 -3.66 11.77
CA TYR A 204 -3.89 -2.63 12.29
C TYR A 204 -4.52 -3.08 13.60
N PRO A 205 -4.83 -2.15 14.51
CA PRO A 205 -4.70 -0.70 14.32
C PRO A 205 -3.40 -0.10 14.83
N VAL A 206 -2.73 -0.73 15.81
CA VAL A 206 -1.58 -0.14 16.51
C VAL A 206 -0.39 -1.09 16.67
N GLY A 207 -0.32 -2.17 15.88
CA GLY A 207 0.81 -3.09 15.90
C GLY A 207 0.94 -3.92 17.18
N SER A 208 -0.15 -4.15 17.91
CA SER A 208 -0.12 -4.85 19.20
C SER A 208 0.16 -6.36 19.06
N ALA A 209 0.89 -6.95 20.01
CA ALA A 209 1.23 -8.37 20.01
C ALA A 209 -0.01 -9.28 19.99
N ASP A 210 -1.07 -8.88 20.70
CA ASP A 210 -2.35 -9.61 20.81
C ASP A 210 -3.05 -9.84 19.47
N ASP A 211 -2.74 -9.02 18.47
CA ASP A 211 -3.41 -9.01 17.19
C ASP A 211 -2.75 -9.95 16.16
N TYR A 212 -1.50 -10.36 16.40
CA TYR A 212 -0.73 -11.17 15.45
C TYR A 212 -1.35 -12.53 15.15
N GLU A 213 -2.03 -13.14 16.12
CA GLU A 213 -2.69 -14.43 15.94
C GLU A 213 -3.70 -14.40 14.79
N THR A 214 -4.63 -13.44 14.82
CA THR A 214 -5.75 -13.40 13.86
C THR A 214 -5.43 -12.61 12.60
N LYS A 215 -4.41 -11.73 12.64
CA LYS A 215 -4.09 -10.80 11.56
C LYS A 215 -2.81 -11.15 10.80
N PHE A 216 -1.96 -12.05 11.31
CA PHE A 216 -0.77 -12.54 10.59
C PHE A 216 -0.65 -14.07 10.59
N PHE A 217 -0.56 -14.69 11.77
CA PHE A 217 -0.28 -16.12 11.86
C PHE A 217 -1.37 -16.98 11.24
N ARG A 218 -2.64 -16.68 11.54
CA ARG A 218 -3.79 -17.45 11.05
C ARG A 218 -4.07 -17.26 9.55
N PRO A 219 -4.14 -16.02 8.99
CA PRO A 219 -4.33 -15.83 7.55
C PRO A 219 -3.25 -16.50 6.71
N TYR A 220 -2.00 -16.48 7.17
CA TYR A 220 -0.89 -17.01 6.39
C TYR A 220 -0.48 -18.44 6.80
N ARG A 221 -1.18 -19.13 7.71
CA ARG A 221 -0.77 -20.45 8.24
C ARG A 221 -0.37 -21.48 7.17
N ASP A 222 -1.06 -21.46 6.02
CA ASP A 222 -0.92 -22.44 4.95
C ASP A 222 0.11 -22.03 3.86
N TYR A 223 0.70 -20.84 3.95
CA TYR A 223 1.76 -20.41 3.05
C TYR A 223 3.10 -21.05 3.45
N ARG A 224 3.61 -21.99 2.64
CA ARG A 224 4.75 -22.87 2.96
C ARG A 224 6.13 -22.30 2.60
N ALA A 225 6.35 -21.01 2.84
CA ALA A 225 7.65 -20.36 2.65
C ALA A 225 7.86 -19.21 3.68
N PRO A 226 9.10 -18.71 3.83
CA PRO A 226 9.41 -17.60 4.72
C PRO A 226 8.67 -16.31 4.34
N ILE A 227 8.33 -15.51 5.36
CA ILE A 227 7.76 -14.17 5.19
C ILE A 227 8.69 -13.16 5.84
N TYR A 228 9.15 -12.19 5.07
CA TYR A 228 9.87 -11.01 5.54
C TYR A 228 8.92 -9.82 5.60
N ALA A 229 9.23 -8.81 6.41
CA ALA A 229 8.38 -7.63 6.52
C ALA A 229 9.21 -6.37 6.71
N ILE A 230 8.68 -5.24 6.28
CA ILE A 230 9.07 -3.92 6.76
C ILE A 230 7.91 -3.33 7.57
N PRO A 231 8.18 -2.54 8.61
CA PRO A 231 7.12 -1.91 9.37
C PRO A 231 6.58 -0.65 8.70
N GLY A 232 5.31 -0.37 8.93
CA GLY A 232 4.69 0.90 8.63
C GLY A 232 4.41 1.74 9.87
N ASN A 233 3.73 2.87 9.68
CA ASN A 233 3.40 3.76 10.80
C ASN A 233 2.47 3.09 11.82
N HIS A 234 1.64 2.12 11.41
CA HIS A 234 0.77 1.40 12.34
C HIS A 234 1.53 0.47 13.28
N ASP A 235 2.65 -0.11 12.83
CA ASP A 235 3.51 -0.94 13.65
C ASP A 235 4.30 -0.11 14.70
N TRP A 236 4.51 1.18 14.42
CA TRP A 236 5.21 2.12 15.30
C TRP A 236 4.35 2.76 16.39
N TYR A 237 3.03 2.61 16.37
CA TYR A 237 2.17 3.18 17.42
C TYR A 237 2.43 2.55 18.81
N GLU A 238 2.98 1.33 18.88
CA GLU A 238 3.47 0.68 20.11
C GLU A 238 5.00 0.44 20.08
N ASP A 239 5.77 1.42 19.60
CA ASP A 239 7.25 1.43 19.63
C ASP A 239 7.92 0.20 18.97
N LEU A 240 7.24 -0.45 18.01
CA LEU A 240 7.71 -1.56 17.19
C LEU A 240 8.03 -2.88 17.94
N GLY A 241 7.71 -2.98 19.23
CA GLY A 241 8.08 -4.14 20.06
C GLY A 241 7.59 -5.49 19.50
N ALA A 242 6.29 -5.59 19.21
CA ALA A 242 5.70 -6.83 18.70
C ALA A 242 6.25 -7.23 17.33
N PHE A 243 6.45 -6.27 16.43
CA PHE A 243 7.05 -6.49 15.11
C PHE A 243 8.46 -7.08 15.24
N MET A 244 9.30 -6.49 16.11
CA MET A 244 10.66 -6.97 16.32
C MET A 244 10.67 -8.41 16.83
N ARG A 245 9.79 -8.74 17.78
CA ARG A 245 9.67 -10.11 18.28
C ARG A 245 9.25 -11.07 17.18
N VAL A 246 8.23 -10.72 16.38
CA VAL A 246 7.65 -11.61 15.37
C VAL A 246 8.63 -11.88 14.23
N PHE A 247 9.25 -10.85 13.67
CA PHE A 247 10.07 -10.98 12.46
C PHE A 247 11.58 -11.00 12.72
N CYS A 248 12.05 -10.24 13.71
CA CYS A 248 13.49 -10.06 13.95
C CYS A 248 14.02 -10.97 15.07
N GLY A 249 13.17 -11.80 15.70
CA GLY A 249 13.55 -12.72 16.76
C GLY A 249 13.32 -12.18 18.17
N ASP A 250 13.27 -13.09 19.14
CA ASP A 250 12.81 -12.82 20.51
C ASP A 250 13.94 -12.32 21.43
N ALA A 251 14.58 -11.23 21.03
CA ALA A 251 15.51 -10.53 21.92
C ALA A 251 14.71 -9.80 23.02
N PRO A 252 15.17 -9.77 24.28
CA PRO A 252 14.52 -8.98 25.32
C PRO A 252 14.48 -7.50 24.90
N PRO A 253 13.52 -6.68 25.33
CA PRO A 253 13.49 -5.27 24.95
C PRO A 253 14.77 -4.54 25.41
N PRO A 254 15.21 -3.50 24.68
CA PRO A 254 16.34 -2.69 25.13
C PRO A 254 16.01 -2.01 26.48
N PRO A 255 17.02 -1.68 27.31
CA PRO A 255 16.80 -1.02 28.60
C PRO A 255 15.92 0.23 28.49
N ALA A 256 15.18 0.60 29.54
CA ALA A 256 14.40 1.85 29.50
C ALA A 256 15.34 3.06 29.35
N GLU A 257 14.95 4.05 28.54
CA GLU A 257 15.70 5.31 28.48
C GLU A 257 15.48 6.13 29.76
N PRO A 258 16.47 6.95 30.17
CA PRO A 258 16.24 7.97 31.19
C PRO A 258 15.07 8.88 30.79
N ALA A 259 14.21 9.22 31.75
CA ALA A 259 13.11 10.13 31.51
C ALA A 259 13.65 11.50 31.02
N PRO A 260 13.03 12.14 30.01
CA PRO A 260 13.42 13.46 29.57
C PRO A 260 13.31 14.47 30.73
N ARG A 261 14.28 15.38 30.85
CA ARG A 261 14.28 16.41 31.90
C ARG A 261 13.13 17.40 31.68
N PRO A 262 12.31 17.70 32.71
CA PRO A 262 11.31 18.76 32.63
C PRO A 262 11.93 20.16 32.77
N PRO A 263 11.33 21.20 32.15
CA PRO A 263 10.29 21.15 31.12
C PRO A 263 10.90 21.05 29.69
N GLY A 264 10.19 20.39 28.76
CA GLY A 264 10.63 20.32 27.37
C GLY A 264 9.66 19.57 26.45
N ARG A 265 9.82 19.71 25.12
CA ARG A 265 8.99 18.99 24.12
C ARG A 265 9.06 17.48 24.30
N ALA A 266 10.26 16.93 24.47
CA ALA A 266 10.46 15.50 24.74
C ALA A 266 9.80 15.05 26.05
N TRP A 267 9.81 15.89 27.09
CA TRP A 267 9.13 15.61 28.36
C TRP A 267 7.61 15.59 28.18
N LEU A 268 7.01 16.60 27.54
CA LEU A 268 5.57 16.63 27.23
C LEU A 268 5.14 15.42 26.39
N ARG A 269 5.93 15.07 25.37
CA ARG A 269 5.72 13.85 24.58
C ARG A 269 5.69 12.61 25.47
N SER A 270 6.69 12.47 26.34
CA SER A 270 6.83 11.27 27.18
C SER A 270 5.68 11.05 28.18
N LEU A 271 5.01 12.12 28.62
CA LEU A 271 3.85 12.03 29.52
C LEU A 271 2.63 11.43 28.83
N LEU A 272 2.44 11.77 27.55
CA LEU A 272 1.28 11.34 26.77
C LEU A 272 1.60 10.16 25.87
N TRP A 273 2.87 9.76 25.70
CA TRP A 273 3.26 8.66 24.82
C TRP A 273 2.53 7.36 25.21
N HIS A 274 1.89 6.74 24.24
CA HIS A 274 1.29 5.43 24.39
C HIS A 274 2.39 4.40 24.58
N ARG A 275 2.25 3.60 25.64
CA ARG A 275 3.16 2.50 25.94
C ARG A 275 2.49 1.19 25.54
N PRO A 276 3.27 0.21 25.05
CA PRO A 276 2.75 -1.13 24.77
C PRO A 276 2.03 -1.69 25.99
N ARG A 277 0.98 -2.47 25.74
CA ARG A 277 0.36 -3.26 26.80
C ARG A 277 1.35 -4.32 27.29
N PRO A 278 1.25 -4.78 28.54
CA PRO A 278 1.99 -5.97 28.96
C PRO A 278 1.63 -7.13 28.02
N ASP A 279 2.63 -7.63 27.30
CA ASP A 279 2.44 -8.69 26.31
C ASP A 279 2.02 -10.00 27.00
N ASP A 280 1.05 -10.72 26.42
CA ASP A 280 0.83 -12.13 26.76
C ASP A 280 1.79 -12.99 25.92
N ASP A 281 3.03 -13.14 26.40
CA ASP A 281 4.08 -13.95 25.77
C ASP A 281 3.59 -15.37 25.44
N ARG A 282 2.71 -15.92 26.28
CA ARG A 282 2.11 -17.24 26.06
C ARG A 282 1.18 -17.21 24.85
N ARG A 283 0.36 -16.17 24.68
CA ARG A 283 -0.51 -16.02 23.51
C ARG A 283 0.29 -15.86 22.22
N LEU A 284 1.34 -15.05 22.22
CA LEU A 284 2.20 -14.91 21.04
C LEU A 284 2.89 -16.23 20.69
N THR A 285 3.35 -16.98 21.70
CA THR A 285 3.94 -18.33 21.51
C THR A 285 2.93 -19.31 20.90
N GLN A 286 1.68 -19.32 21.39
CA GLN A 286 0.61 -20.14 20.82
C GLN A 286 0.30 -19.75 19.37
N ALA A 287 0.26 -18.45 19.08
CA ALA A 287 0.02 -17.94 17.73
C ALA A 287 1.13 -18.39 16.75
N ARG A 288 2.39 -18.40 17.17
CA ARG A 288 3.52 -18.88 16.36
C ARG A 288 3.38 -20.34 15.93
N ALA A 289 2.72 -21.18 16.74
CA ALA A 289 2.51 -22.59 16.40
C ALA A 289 1.66 -22.77 15.12
N LEU A 290 0.84 -21.78 14.74
CA LEU A 290 0.09 -21.79 13.48
C LEU A 290 1.01 -21.71 12.24
N ARG A 291 2.24 -21.22 12.40
CA ARG A 291 3.31 -21.19 11.38
C ARG A 291 4.61 -21.76 11.93
N GLY A 292 4.53 -22.94 12.55
CA GLY A 292 5.65 -23.58 13.26
C GLY A 292 6.63 -24.36 12.37
N ASP A 293 6.32 -24.57 11.08
CA ASP A 293 7.16 -25.39 10.21
C ASP A 293 8.51 -24.75 9.95
N ALA A 294 9.56 -25.57 9.87
CA ALA A 294 10.93 -25.11 9.57
C ALA A 294 11.01 -24.33 8.25
N VAL A 295 10.28 -24.76 7.21
CA VAL A 295 10.27 -24.11 5.89
C VAL A 295 9.61 -22.71 5.90
N GLN A 296 8.83 -22.40 6.95
CA GLN A 296 8.15 -21.12 7.10
C GLN A 296 8.97 -20.09 7.86
N GLN A 297 10.08 -20.50 8.49
CA GLN A 297 10.87 -19.63 9.35
C GLN A 297 11.74 -18.68 8.52
N ALA A 298 11.73 -17.41 8.91
CA ALA A 298 12.57 -16.36 8.35
C ALA A 298 13.56 -15.88 9.42
N VAL A 299 14.76 -15.51 8.99
CA VAL A 299 15.71 -14.76 9.84
C VAL A 299 15.81 -13.34 9.28
N GLN A 300 15.25 -12.38 10.00
CA GLN A 300 15.33 -10.96 9.65
C GLN A 300 16.32 -10.25 10.60
N PRO A 301 17.31 -9.51 10.09
CA PRO A 301 18.35 -8.89 10.92
C PRO A 301 17.84 -7.68 11.71
N GLY A 302 16.78 -7.02 11.24
CA GLY A 302 16.22 -5.82 11.85
C GLY A 302 14.99 -5.31 11.09
N PRO A 303 14.48 -4.12 11.44
CA PRO A 303 13.27 -3.56 10.82
C PRO A 303 13.49 -3.07 9.38
N TYR A 304 14.75 -2.90 8.99
CA TYR A 304 15.19 -2.69 7.62
C TYR A 304 16.30 -3.70 7.29
N TRP A 305 16.37 -4.12 6.03
CA TRP A 305 17.18 -5.25 5.60
C TRP A 305 17.37 -5.25 4.09
N ALA A 306 18.33 -6.04 3.61
CA ALA A 306 18.42 -6.41 2.20
C ALA A 306 18.39 -7.94 2.06
N ILE A 307 17.80 -8.44 0.98
CA ILE A 307 17.86 -9.85 0.58
C ILE A 307 18.62 -9.92 -0.74
N ASP A 308 19.70 -10.69 -0.74
CA ASP A 308 20.37 -11.15 -1.95
C ASP A 308 19.72 -12.45 -2.39
N ALA A 309 19.08 -12.44 -3.57
CA ALA A 309 18.35 -13.57 -4.13
C ALA A 309 18.51 -13.62 -5.66
N GLY A 310 19.21 -14.64 -6.16
CA GLY A 310 19.49 -14.82 -7.58
C GLY A 310 20.11 -13.55 -8.20
N PRO A 311 19.58 -13.04 -9.32
CA PRO A 311 20.15 -11.88 -10.02
C PRO A 311 19.78 -10.53 -9.39
N VAL A 312 18.92 -10.48 -8.37
CA VAL A 312 18.40 -9.22 -7.80
C VAL A 312 18.75 -9.06 -6.32
N ARG A 313 18.76 -7.81 -5.87
CA ARG A 313 18.76 -7.46 -4.45
C ARG A 313 17.46 -6.74 -4.10
N ILE A 314 16.76 -7.21 -3.07
CA ILE A 314 15.53 -6.60 -2.56
C ILE A 314 15.90 -5.85 -1.28
N ILE A 315 15.50 -4.59 -1.15
CA ILE A 315 15.88 -3.73 -0.03
C ILE A 315 14.62 -3.22 0.65
N GLY A 316 14.42 -3.60 1.91
CA GLY A 316 13.34 -3.12 2.76
C GLY A 316 13.80 -1.97 3.64
N ILE A 317 13.10 -0.84 3.60
CA ILE A 317 13.34 0.32 4.46
C ILE A 317 12.18 0.57 5.42
N ASP A 318 12.50 1.09 6.60
CA ASP A 318 11.57 1.47 7.65
C ASP A 318 11.43 2.99 7.70
N THR A 319 10.27 3.49 7.30
CA THR A 319 9.98 4.92 7.18
C THR A 319 9.42 5.55 8.46
N GLY A 320 9.22 4.76 9.53
CA GLY A 320 8.76 5.24 10.82
C GLY A 320 7.34 5.81 10.85
N LEU A 321 7.04 6.61 11.87
CA LEU A 321 5.73 7.26 12.02
C LEU A 321 5.48 8.36 10.99
N LEU A 322 6.52 9.12 10.62
CA LEU A 322 6.37 10.36 9.84
C LEU A 322 6.90 10.30 8.40
N GLY A 323 7.39 9.14 7.94
CA GLY A 323 7.84 8.99 6.56
C GLY A 323 9.24 9.55 6.27
N VAL A 324 10.13 9.54 7.27
CA VAL A 324 11.50 10.08 7.19
C VAL A 324 12.51 9.01 7.61
N LEU A 325 13.64 8.94 6.90
CA LEU A 325 14.76 8.07 7.27
C LEU A 325 15.73 8.82 8.18
N ASP A 326 16.10 8.18 9.29
CA ASP A 326 17.20 8.66 10.14
C ASP A 326 18.56 8.53 9.43
N ALA A 327 19.56 9.23 9.95
CA ALA A 327 20.89 9.29 9.35
C ALA A 327 21.59 7.93 9.31
N GLU A 328 21.35 7.04 10.27
CA GLU A 328 21.97 5.71 10.36
C GLU A 328 21.45 4.81 9.24
N GLN A 329 20.13 4.70 9.11
CA GLN A 329 19.48 3.94 8.04
C GLN A 329 19.77 4.57 6.67
N GLY A 330 19.83 5.90 6.59
CA GLY A 330 20.21 6.62 5.37
C GLY A 330 21.65 6.34 4.92
N ALA A 331 22.60 6.24 5.85
CA ALA A 331 23.97 5.85 5.54
C ALA A 331 24.04 4.39 5.06
N TRP A 332 23.36 3.48 5.77
CA TRP A 332 23.24 2.07 5.38
C TRP A 332 22.61 1.91 4.00
N LEU A 333 21.54 2.65 3.68
CA LEU A 333 20.86 2.57 2.39
C LEU A 333 21.80 2.96 1.24
N ARG A 334 22.61 4.02 1.41
CA ARG A 334 23.60 4.42 0.41
C ARG A 334 24.67 3.37 0.18
N GLU A 335 25.10 2.68 1.25
CA GLU A 335 26.10 1.63 1.18
C GLU A 335 25.55 0.37 0.49
N VAL A 336 24.40 -0.13 0.95
CA VAL A 336 23.79 -1.37 0.42
C VAL A 336 23.28 -1.21 -1.03
N SER A 337 23.04 0.03 -1.46
CA SER A 337 22.66 0.41 -2.84
C SER A 337 23.82 0.39 -3.83
N GLN A 338 25.06 0.31 -3.37
CA GLN A 338 26.21 0.27 -4.27
C GLN A 338 26.25 -1.00 -5.12
N GLY A 339 27.03 -0.94 -6.20
CA GLY A 339 27.33 -2.08 -7.06
C GLY A 339 26.28 -2.36 -8.14
N PRO A 340 26.63 -3.23 -9.11
CA PRO A 340 25.90 -3.35 -10.36
C PRO A 340 24.67 -4.25 -10.30
N ARG A 341 24.44 -5.01 -9.22
CA ARG A 341 23.28 -5.89 -9.13
C ARG A 341 21.98 -5.06 -9.20
N PRO A 342 21.00 -5.40 -10.05
CA PRO A 342 19.70 -4.73 -10.08
C PRO A 342 18.96 -4.80 -8.73
N LYS A 343 18.23 -3.74 -8.39
CA LYS A 343 17.63 -3.60 -7.06
C LYS A 343 16.13 -3.32 -7.12
N ILE A 344 15.39 -3.85 -6.13
CA ILE A 344 13.99 -3.54 -5.89
C ILE A 344 13.89 -2.94 -4.49
N LEU A 345 13.38 -1.71 -4.38
CA LEU A 345 13.06 -1.09 -3.09
C LEU A 345 11.67 -1.54 -2.63
N ILE A 346 11.54 -1.89 -1.35
CA ILE A 346 10.30 -2.06 -0.61
C ILE A 346 10.28 -1.00 0.49
N THR A 347 9.27 -0.13 0.51
CA THR A 347 9.18 1.04 1.40
C THR A 347 7.82 1.15 2.08
N GLY A 348 7.80 1.71 3.30
CA GLY A 348 6.56 1.90 4.05
C GLY A 348 5.57 2.80 3.30
N SER A 349 6.05 3.97 2.87
CA SER A 349 5.29 4.91 2.04
C SER A 349 5.81 4.97 0.59
N PRO A 350 4.91 5.06 -0.40
CA PRO A 350 5.28 5.09 -1.82
C PRO A 350 5.88 6.44 -2.23
N LEU A 351 6.86 6.41 -3.15
CA LEU A 351 7.54 7.61 -3.64
C LEU A 351 6.74 8.38 -4.71
N TYR A 352 5.85 7.68 -5.42
CA TYR A 352 4.86 8.28 -6.33
C TYR A 352 3.50 7.68 -6.00
N VAL A 353 2.53 8.53 -5.69
CA VAL A 353 1.18 8.11 -5.34
C VAL A 353 0.18 9.23 -5.58
N ASP A 354 -1.03 8.88 -5.97
CA ASP A 354 -2.13 9.83 -6.21
C ASP A 354 -1.78 10.97 -7.19
N GLY A 355 -0.82 10.72 -8.09
CA GLY A 355 -0.33 11.68 -9.09
C GLY A 355 0.66 12.70 -8.52
N GLU A 356 1.17 12.48 -7.32
CA GLU A 356 2.13 13.33 -6.62
C GLU A 356 3.47 12.60 -6.39
N HIS A 357 4.54 13.37 -6.18
CA HIS A 357 5.89 12.89 -5.92
C HIS A 357 6.25 13.16 -4.46
N HIS A 358 6.68 12.12 -3.76
CA HIS A 358 7.03 12.11 -2.34
C HIS A 358 8.41 11.46 -2.17
N PRO A 359 9.50 12.21 -2.28
CA PRO A 359 10.84 11.60 -2.45
C PRO A 359 11.40 10.91 -1.20
N CYS A 360 10.72 11.01 -0.05
CA CYS A 360 11.14 10.50 1.27
C CYS A 360 12.50 11.08 1.74
N PRO A 361 12.49 12.13 2.58
CA PRO A 361 13.71 12.77 3.08
C PRO A 361 14.56 11.84 3.94
N ILE A 362 15.88 12.05 3.86
CA ILE A 362 16.87 11.38 4.71
C ILE A 362 17.55 12.44 5.61
N GLU A 363 17.59 12.19 6.91
CA GLU A 363 18.37 13.02 7.84
C GLU A 363 19.85 13.04 7.45
N GLY A 364 20.46 14.22 7.44
CA GLY A 364 21.81 14.42 6.92
C GLY A 364 21.87 14.74 5.42
N GLY A 365 20.74 14.74 4.72
CA GLY A 365 20.59 15.31 3.37
C GLY A 365 20.18 14.29 2.30
N GLY A 366 19.63 14.81 1.19
CA GLY A 366 19.09 14.01 0.09
C GLY A 366 17.80 13.27 0.45
N THR A 367 17.39 12.40 -0.46
CA THR A 367 16.13 11.65 -0.37
C THR A 367 16.34 10.19 -0.80
N VAL A 368 15.39 9.32 -0.46
CA VAL A 368 15.38 7.94 -0.96
C VAL A 368 15.26 7.92 -2.49
N ASP A 369 14.48 8.84 -3.06
CA ASP A 369 14.31 8.95 -4.51
C ASP A 369 15.61 9.31 -5.23
N ASP A 370 16.45 10.17 -4.63
CA ASP A 370 17.80 10.47 -5.16
C ASP A 370 18.66 9.21 -5.25
N ILE A 371 18.52 8.28 -4.30
CA ILE A 371 19.27 7.02 -4.28
C ILE A 371 18.70 6.06 -5.35
N VAL A 372 17.38 5.82 -5.37
CA VAL A 372 16.84 4.81 -6.30
C VAL A 372 16.90 5.26 -7.76
N SER A 373 16.80 6.56 -8.03
CA SER A 373 16.91 7.09 -9.39
C SER A 373 18.36 7.16 -9.89
N ALA A 374 19.36 7.13 -9.00
CA ALA A 374 20.77 7.23 -9.38
C ALA A 374 21.20 6.06 -10.30
N PRO A 375 21.87 6.36 -11.44
CA PRO A 375 22.36 5.33 -12.37
C PRO A 375 23.28 4.31 -11.71
N ALA A 376 24.12 4.76 -10.78
CA ALA A 376 25.07 3.92 -10.06
C ALA A 376 24.41 2.84 -9.18
N HIS A 377 23.14 3.01 -8.80
CA HIS A 377 22.45 2.11 -7.87
C HIS A 377 21.57 1.07 -8.58
N ARG A 378 21.23 1.29 -9.86
CA ARG A 378 20.50 0.32 -10.72
C ARG A 378 19.21 -0.26 -10.10
N TYR A 379 18.40 0.57 -9.43
CA TYR A 379 17.05 0.16 -9.05
C TYR A 379 16.15 0.00 -10.27
N VAL A 380 15.33 -1.03 -10.30
CA VAL A 380 14.39 -1.31 -11.40
C VAL A 380 12.93 -1.16 -10.97
N ALA A 381 12.66 -1.27 -9.67
CA ALA A 381 11.36 -0.98 -9.09
C ALA A 381 11.48 -0.38 -7.67
N ALA A 382 10.49 0.42 -7.28
CA ALA A 382 10.27 0.88 -5.92
C ALA A 382 8.80 0.66 -5.56
N ILE A 383 8.54 -0.21 -4.57
CA ILE A 383 7.21 -0.69 -4.20
C ILE A 383 6.88 -0.19 -2.79
N GLY A 384 5.79 0.57 -2.64
CA GLY A 384 5.33 1.12 -1.36
C GLY A 384 3.97 0.60 -0.90
N GLY A 385 3.79 0.45 0.41
CA GLY A 385 2.50 0.18 1.07
C GLY A 385 1.74 1.47 1.40
N ASP A 386 1.07 1.52 2.56
CA ASP A 386 0.38 2.67 3.20
C ASP A 386 -0.86 3.19 2.46
N ILE A 387 -0.89 3.06 1.13
CA ILE A 387 -2.02 3.44 0.30
C ILE A 387 -2.73 2.18 -0.19
N HIS A 388 -3.91 1.93 0.39
CA HIS A 388 -4.73 0.72 0.23
C HIS A 388 -5.46 0.61 -1.11
N ASN A 389 -4.68 0.66 -2.19
CA ASN A 389 -5.02 0.33 -3.56
C ASN A 389 -3.73 -0.06 -4.30
N TYR A 390 -3.84 -0.30 -5.60
CA TYR A 390 -2.70 -0.49 -6.49
C TYR A 390 -2.55 0.72 -7.41
N GLN A 391 -1.31 1.15 -7.64
CA GLN A 391 -0.94 2.18 -8.63
C GLN A 391 0.40 1.83 -9.26
N ARG A 392 0.61 2.19 -10.53
CA ARG A 392 1.91 2.06 -11.19
C ARG A 392 2.27 3.27 -12.03
N TYR A 393 3.50 3.76 -11.82
CA TYR A 393 4.11 4.90 -12.49
C TYR A 393 5.45 4.46 -13.12
N PRO A 394 5.49 4.16 -14.42
CA PRO A 394 6.74 3.86 -15.13
C PRO A 394 7.50 5.16 -15.45
N VAL A 395 8.44 5.56 -14.59
CA VAL A 395 9.20 6.81 -14.77
C VAL A 395 10.44 6.55 -15.61
N ARG A 396 10.60 7.33 -16.69
CA ARG A 396 11.79 7.28 -17.55
C ARG A 396 12.91 8.11 -16.94
N LEU A 397 14.02 7.47 -16.59
CA LEU A 397 15.21 8.10 -16.04
C LEU A 397 16.11 8.65 -17.16
N ALA A 398 17.01 9.56 -16.77
CA ALA A 398 17.95 10.23 -17.67
C ALA A 398 18.94 9.25 -18.34
N ASP A 399 19.22 8.12 -17.68
CA ASP A 399 20.18 7.12 -18.14
C ASP A 399 19.61 6.06 -19.09
N GLY A 400 18.35 6.19 -19.51
CA GLY A 400 17.72 5.20 -20.39
C GLY A 400 16.72 4.28 -19.70
N ARG A 401 16.89 4.03 -18.40
CA ARG A 401 16.07 3.05 -17.66
C ARG A 401 14.66 3.55 -17.42
N THR A 402 13.73 2.62 -17.26
CA THR A 402 12.40 2.91 -16.73
C THR A 402 12.26 2.28 -15.35
N LEU A 403 12.23 3.12 -14.31
CA LEU A 403 12.00 2.70 -12.93
C LEU A 403 10.49 2.55 -12.68
N GLN A 404 10.06 1.36 -12.29
CA GLN A 404 8.65 1.12 -11.93
C GLN A 404 8.39 1.54 -10.49
N TYR A 405 7.72 2.67 -10.29
CA TYR A 405 7.17 3.02 -8.99
C TYR A 405 5.79 2.41 -8.82
N VAL A 406 5.60 1.62 -7.76
CA VAL A 406 4.40 0.82 -7.54
C VAL A 406 3.86 1.10 -6.15
N VAL A 407 2.56 1.34 -6.06
CA VAL A 407 1.79 1.31 -4.82
C VAL A 407 1.14 -0.07 -4.72
N ALA A 408 1.33 -0.76 -3.60
CA ALA A 408 0.93 -2.15 -3.41
C ALA A 408 0.29 -2.41 -2.03
N GLY A 409 -0.49 -1.45 -1.52
CA GLY A 409 -1.11 -1.52 -0.20
C GLY A 409 -2.49 -2.16 -0.15
N GLY A 410 -2.97 -2.77 -1.24
CA GLY A 410 -4.32 -3.32 -1.30
C GLY A 410 -4.51 -4.67 -0.57
N GLY A 411 -3.65 -5.05 0.37
CA GLY A 411 -3.56 -6.44 0.87
C GLY A 411 -4.59 -6.87 1.91
N GLY A 412 -5.30 -5.94 2.56
CA GLY A 412 -6.40 -6.32 3.44
C GLY A 412 -7.14 -5.15 4.08
N ALA A 413 -6.40 -4.14 4.55
CA ALA A 413 -6.97 -2.96 5.20
C ALA A 413 -7.94 -2.17 4.31
N PHE A 414 -8.81 -1.35 4.91
CA PHE A 414 -9.86 -0.58 4.21
C PHE A 414 -9.38 0.09 2.92
N MET A 415 -10.19 0.15 1.87
CA MET A 415 -9.71 0.70 0.58
C MET A 415 -9.43 2.21 0.64
N HIS A 416 -8.40 2.70 -0.06
CA HIS A 416 -8.22 4.13 -0.38
C HIS A 416 -8.77 4.46 -1.77
N ALA A 417 -9.47 5.59 -1.88
CA ALA A 417 -10.26 5.99 -3.04
C ALA A 417 -9.45 6.39 -4.29
N THR A 418 -9.26 5.46 -5.24
CA THR A 418 -8.63 5.77 -6.53
C THR A 418 -9.42 6.79 -7.37
N HIS A 419 -10.74 6.89 -7.17
CA HIS A 419 -11.55 7.90 -7.87
C HIS A 419 -11.20 9.35 -7.51
N THR A 420 -10.44 9.59 -6.44
CA THR A 420 -9.98 10.93 -6.07
C THR A 420 -8.71 11.35 -6.80
N ILE A 421 -7.94 10.40 -7.32
CA ILE A 421 -6.70 10.62 -8.06
C ILE A 421 -6.98 11.58 -9.23
N PRO A 422 -6.21 12.68 -9.36
CA PRO A 422 -6.35 13.63 -10.45
C PRO A 422 -5.91 13.01 -11.78
N ARG A 423 -5.98 13.81 -12.85
CA ARG A 423 -5.40 13.40 -14.12
C ARG A 423 -3.88 13.27 -13.94
N VAL A 424 -3.32 12.10 -14.26
CA VAL A 424 -1.89 11.82 -14.04
C VAL A 424 -1.05 12.49 -15.12
N SER A 425 -0.09 13.31 -14.67
CA SER A 425 0.90 14.01 -15.49
C SER A 425 2.10 14.38 -14.60
N VAL A 426 2.83 13.38 -14.12
CA VAL A 426 3.93 13.54 -13.14
C VAL A 426 5.18 12.80 -13.62
N ALA A 427 6.36 13.41 -13.52
CA ALA A 427 7.64 12.82 -13.95
C ALA A 427 7.60 12.20 -15.38
N GLY A 428 6.89 12.84 -16.30
CA GLY A 428 6.70 12.36 -17.68
C GLY A 428 5.68 11.21 -17.84
N VAL A 429 5.15 10.67 -16.75
CA VAL A 429 4.10 9.63 -16.76
C VAL A 429 2.76 10.25 -17.09
N THR A 430 2.05 9.67 -18.05
CA THR A 430 0.72 10.12 -18.48
C THR A 430 -0.36 9.06 -18.18
N GLU A 431 -1.62 9.40 -18.44
CA GLU A 431 -2.76 8.47 -18.34
C GLU A 431 -2.62 7.21 -19.23
N ARG A 432 -1.80 7.27 -20.29
CA ARG A 432 -1.53 6.09 -21.13
C ARG A 432 -0.70 5.04 -20.39
N ASP A 433 0.18 5.51 -19.52
CA ASP A 433 1.17 4.72 -18.82
C ASP A 433 0.67 4.30 -17.43
N PHE A 434 -0.06 5.20 -16.77
CA PHE A 434 -0.59 4.99 -15.43
C PHE A 434 -1.55 3.79 -15.36
N ARG A 435 -1.41 3.00 -14.30
CA ARG A 435 -2.34 1.92 -13.97
C ARG A 435 -2.76 2.08 -12.52
N CYS A 436 -4.00 1.73 -12.22
CA CYS A 436 -4.48 1.58 -10.85
C CYS A 436 -5.52 0.46 -10.75
N TYR A 437 -5.65 -0.10 -9.55
CA TYR A 437 -6.73 -1.00 -9.18
C TYR A 437 -7.20 -0.68 -7.74
N PRO A 438 -8.51 -0.54 -7.49
CA PRO A 438 -9.59 -0.60 -8.48
C PRO A 438 -9.52 0.55 -9.49
N LEU A 439 -10.18 0.38 -10.63
CA LEU A 439 -10.35 1.48 -11.57
C LEU A 439 -11.07 2.64 -10.89
N ARG A 440 -10.72 3.87 -11.30
CA ARG A 440 -11.32 5.09 -10.74
C ARG A 440 -12.86 5.07 -10.81
N GLY A 441 -13.47 4.48 -11.84
CA GLY A 441 -14.92 4.28 -11.91
C GLY A 441 -15.45 3.28 -10.87
N ASP A 442 -14.82 2.12 -10.73
CA ASP A 442 -15.21 1.10 -9.75
C ASP A 442 -15.10 1.60 -8.32
N SER A 443 -14.02 2.33 -8.01
CA SER A 443 -13.84 2.97 -6.71
C SER A 443 -15.00 3.92 -6.41
N LEU A 444 -15.39 4.79 -7.36
CA LEU A 444 -16.52 5.69 -7.16
C LEU A 444 -17.84 4.93 -6.97
N ALA A 445 -18.10 3.89 -7.77
CA ALA A 445 -19.28 3.04 -7.64
C ALA A 445 -19.35 2.39 -6.25
N PHE A 446 -18.22 1.83 -5.78
CA PHE A 446 -18.09 1.24 -4.44
C PHE A 446 -18.44 2.24 -3.34
N TYR A 447 -17.78 3.40 -3.30
CA TYR A 447 -18.05 4.40 -2.27
C TYR A 447 -19.47 4.96 -2.36
N SER A 448 -20.03 5.10 -3.56
CA SER A 448 -21.41 5.53 -3.74
C SER A 448 -22.40 4.56 -3.10
N ARG A 449 -22.19 3.24 -3.25
CA ARG A 449 -23.03 2.21 -2.63
C ARG A 449 -22.81 2.15 -1.12
N LEU A 450 -21.56 2.30 -0.66
CA LEU A 450 -21.19 2.35 0.75
C LEU A 450 -21.92 3.49 1.47
N TYR A 451 -21.81 4.73 0.96
CA TYR A 451 -22.50 5.88 1.54
C TYR A 451 -24.01 5.80 1.38
N GLY A 452 -24.51 5.26 0.27
CA GLY A 452 -25.94 5.01 0.08
C GLY A 452 -26.52 4.08 1.15
N ARG A 453 -25.79 3.04 1.57
CA ARG A 453 -26.18 2.18 2.69
C ARG A 453 -26.05 2.90 4.04
N ARG A 454 -24.89 3.51 4.30
CA ARG A 454 -24.59 4.18 5.58
C ARG A 454 -25.57 5.32 5.91
N LEU A 455 -25.93 6.12 4.92
CA LEU A 455 -26.85 7.25 5.06
C LEU A 455 -28.32 6.86 4.83
N ARG A 456 -28.61 5.57 4.57
CA ARG A 456 -29.96 5.07 4.21
C ARG A 456 -30.57 5.78 3.00
N LEU A 457 -29.74 6.27 2.08
CA LEU A 457 -30.10 7.02 0.88
C LEU A 457 -29.67 6.29 -0.41
N ARG A 458 -29.88 4.97 -0.48
CA ARG A 458 -29.42 4.10 -1.59
C ARG A 458 -29.87 4.61 -2.97
N ARG A 459 -31.14 4.99 -3.12
CA ARG A 459 -31.70 5.51 -4.39
C ARG A 459 -31.01 6.80 -4.86
N PHE A 460 -30.51 7.61 -3.93
CA PHE A 460 -29.84 8.86 -4.24
C PHE A 460 -28.35 8.67 -4.51
N PHE A 461 -27.64 7.91 -3.68
CA PHE A 461 -26.18 7.77 -3.79
C PHE A 461 -25.72 6.69 -4.77
N ALA A 462 -26.41 5.54 -4.88
CA ALA A 462 -25.86 4.40 -5.62
C ALA A 462 -25.69 4.73 -7.11
N LEU A 463 -24.45 4.69 -7.59
CA LEU A 463 -24.09 4.75 -9.01
C LEU A 463 -23.86 3.33 -9.52
N THR A 464 -24.20 3.10 -10.78
CA THR A 464 -23.70 1.92 -11.51
C THR A 464 -22.23 2.11 -11.85
N GLU A 465 -21.57 1.00 -12.18
CA GLU A 465 -20.19 0.96 -12.65
C GLU A 465 -20.02 1.83 -13.90
N GLU A 466 -20.99 1.78 -14.81
CA GLU A 466 -21.00 2.54 -16.05
C GLU A 466 -21.23 4.05 -15.81
N GLU A 467 -22.18 4.41 -14.92
CA GLU A 467 -22.41 5.80 -14.51
C GLU A 467 -21.17 6.41 -13.85
N ALA A 468 -20.54 5.66 -12.93
CA ALA A 468 -19.35 6.07 -12.23
C ALA A 468 -18.14 6.21 -13.17
N GLN A 469 -17.95 5.27 -14.09
CA GLN A 469 -16.91 5.33 -15.10
C GLN A 469 -17.12 6.53 -16.05
N ALA A 470 -18.35 6.79 -16.49
CA ALA A 470 -18.66 7.90 -17.40
C ALA A 470 -18.38 9.27 -16.77
N VAL A 471 -18.80 9.50 -15.51
CA VAL A 471 -18.55 10.78 -14.84
C VAL A 471 -17.07 11.00 -14.50
N VAL A 472 -16.33 9.93 -14.18
CA VAL A 472 -14.88 10.00 -13.97
C VAL A 472 -14.14 10.31 -15.28
N ALA A 473 -14.54 9.67 -16.39
CA ALA A 473 -14.01 9.95 -17.72
C ALA A 473 -14.28 11.42 -18.13
N GLU A 474 -15.51 11.90 -17.94
CA GLU A 474 -15.89 13.31 -18.19
C GLU A 474 -15.04 14.27 -17.33
N ARG A 475 -14.90 14.01 -16.03
CA ARG A 475 -14.12 14.85 -15.10
C ARG A 475 -12.67 14.99 -15.55
N LEU A 476 -12.05 13.89 -15.97
CA LEU A 476 -10.61 13.81 -16.22
C LEU A 476 -10.25 14.10 -17.67
N GLY A 477 -11.23 14.13 -18.58
CA GLY A 477 -11.00 14.28 -20.01
C GLY A 477 -10.22 13.10 -20.59
N ILE A 478 -10.53 11.87 -20.14
CA ILE A 478 -9.89 10.63 -20.59
C ILE A 478 -10.94 9.66 -21.16
N PRO A 479 -10.58 8.77 -22.09
CA PRO A 479 -11.49 7.70 -22.50
C PRO A 479 -11.79 6.76 -21.31
N PRO A 480 -13.00 6.18 -21.24
CA PRO A 480 -13.29 5.17 -20.23
C PRO A 480 -12.44 3.92 -20.46
N THR A 481 -11.99 3.28 -19.37
CA THR A 481 -11.15 2.07 -19.42
C THR A 481 -11.92 0.89 -20.02
N ARG A 482 -13.18 0.70 -19.58
CA ARG A 482 -14.11 -0.26 -20.19
C ARG A 482 -14.87 0.43 -21.30
N THR A 483 -15.03 -0.24 -22.44
CA THR A 483 -15.92 0.25 -23.51
C THR A 483 -17.36 0.24 -22.99
N PRO A 484 -18.02 1.40 -22.84
CA PRO A 484 -19.40 1.42 -22.34
C PRO A 484 -20.33 0.74 -23.35
N ARG A 485 -21.26 -0.10 -22.89
CA ARG A 485 -22.53 -0.29 -23.62
C ARG A 485 -23.27 1.07 -23.64
N PRO A 486 -24.24 1.29 -24.55
CA PRO A 486 -24.49 2.60 -25.20
C PRO A 486 -24.31 3.82 -24.30
N GLN A 487 -23.59 4.85 -24.80
CA GLN A 487 -23.11 6.02 -24.05
C GLN A 487 -24.03 6.46 -22.89
N VAL A 488 -23.61 6.14 -21.66
CA VAL A 488 -24.32 6.55 -20.46
C VAL A 488 -24.35 8.08 -20.36
N ARG A 489 -25.55 8.65 -20.30
CA ARG A 489 -25.73 10.11 -20.14
C ARG A 489 -25.42 10.52 -18.70
N VAL A 490 -24.37 11.32 -18.51
CA VAL A 490 -24.02 11.88 -17.19
C VAL A 490 -25.04 12.95 -16.77
N THR A 491 -25.91 12.59 -15.82
CA THR A 491 -26.98 13.44 -15.28
C THR A 491 -26.48 14.39 -14.18
N ARG A 492 -27.32 15.36 -13.76
CA ARG A 492 -27.01 16.26 -12.63
C ARG A 492 -26.84 15.49 -11.30
N ARG A 493 -27.66 14.45 -11.07
CA ARG A 493 -27.54 13.57 -9.90
C ARG A 493 -26.17 12.90 -9.86
N ILE A 494 -25.74 12.32 -10.98
CA ILE A 494 -24.44 11.64 -11.08
C ILE A 494 -23.30 12.61 -10.77
N ARG A 495 -23.30 13.82 -11.36
CA ARG A 495 -22.29 14.85 -11.05
C ARG A 495 -22.30 15.29 -9.59
N LEU A 496 -23.48 15.41 -8.98
CA LEU A 496 -23.63 15.79 -7.58
C LEU A 496 -23.04 14.72 -6.66
N VAL A 497 -23.41 13.45 -6.84
CA VAL A 497 -22.87 12.33 -6.07
C VAL A 497 -21.36 12.23 -6.25
N ALA A 498 -20.86 12.29 -7.49
CA ALA A 498 -19.43 12.30 -7.76
C ALA A 498 -18.72 13.47 -7.04
N SER A 499 -19.32 14.67 -7.04
CA SER A 499 -18.75 15.84 -6.35
C SER A 499 -18.71 15.67 -4.84
N LEU A 500 -19.78 15.13 -4.23
CA LEU A 500 -19.83 14.82 -2.81
C LEU A 500 -18.75 13.80 -2.43
N LEU A 501 -18.47 12.84 -3.30
CA LEU A 501 -17.45 11.81 -3.12
C LEU A 501 -16.09 12.22 -3.70
N GLY A 502 -15.80 13.52 -3.84
CA GLY A 502 -14.44 13.97 -4.22
C GLY A 502 -14.05 13.78 -5.69
N ALA A 503 -14.96 13.32 -6.54
CA ALA A 503 -14.82 13.23 -7.99
C ALA A 503 -15.57 14.35 -8.75
N GLY A 504 -15.63 15.56 -8.19
CA GLY A 504 -16.23 16.73 -8.84
C GLY A 504 -15.36 17.35 -9.95
N SER A 505 -16.00 17.99 -10.92
CA SER A 505 -15.39 18.55 -12.15
C SER A 505 -14.56 19.84 -11.96
N ARG A 506 -14.44 20.36 -10.74
CA ARG A 506 -13.62 21.56 -10.43
C ARG A 506 -12.76 21.33 -9.18
N PRO A 507 -11.46 21.02 -9.32
CA PRO A 507 -10.56 20.84 -8.17
C PRO A 507 -10.38 22.13 -7.35
N GLU A 508 -10.50 23.31 -7.98
CA GLU A 508 -10.18 24.61 -7.37
C GLU A 508 -11.31 25.29 -6.57
N ARG A 509 -12.58 24.92 -6.76
CA ARG A 509 -13.69 25.51 -5.96
C ARG A 509 -13.83 24.78 -4.61
N ARG A 510 -13.19 25.35 -3.58
CA ARG A 510 -13.18 24.90 -2.18
C ARG A 510 -14.50 25.01 -1.39
N ARG A 511 -15.66 25.29 -1.99
CA ARG A 511 -16.86 25.74 -1.22
C ARG A 511 -18.05 24.77 -1.17
N GLY A 512 -17.83 23.47 -0.99
CA GLY A 512 -18.92 22.53 -0.74
C GLY A 512 -18.51 21.42 0.22
N PHE A 513 -19.44 21.01 1.09
CA PHE A 513 -19.30 19.83 1.95
C PHE A 513 -18.93 18.62 1.09
N ARG A 514 -17.79 17.99 1.39
CA ARG A 514 -17.35 16.73 0.75
C ARG A 514 -17.44 15.62 1.77
N LEU A 515 -17.94 14.47 1.34
CA LEU A 515 -17.90 13.27 2.14
C LEU A 515 -16.44 12.78 2.27
N PRO A 516 -16.12 12.16 3.42
CA PRO A 516 -14.77 11.78 3.77
C PRO A 516 -14.24 10.60 2.96
N VAL A 517 -13.61 10.86 1.80
CA VAL A 517 -13.07 9.82 0.89
C VAL A 517 -11.53 9.83 0.73
N ARG A 518 -10.84 10.87 1.21
CA ARG A 518 -9.36 10.96 1.18
C ARG A 518 -8.73 10.34 2.42
N LYS A 519 -7.47 9.88 2.35
CA LYS A 519 -6.71 9.23 3.45
C LYS A 519 -6.97 9.82 4.84
N ILE A 520 -6.75 11.12 5.02
CA ILE A 520 -6.96 11.86 6.28
C ILE A 520 -8.38 11.68 6.85
N TYR A 521 -9.38 11.58 5.97
CA TYR A 521 -10.76 11.38 6.37
C TYR A 521 -11.22 9.92 6.31
N THR A 522 -10.49 9.03 5.62
CA THR A 522 -10.82 7.60 5.58
C THR A 522 -10.44 6.95 6.91
N GLN A 523 -9.37 7.43 7.55
CA GLN A 523 -9.08 7.14 8.96
C GLN A 523 -10.24 7.61 9.85
N LEU A 524 -10.79 8.82 9.68
CA LEU A 524 -11.94 9.27 10.48
C LEU A 524 -13.23 8.48 10.22
N PHE A 525 -13.36 7.71 9.14
CA PHE A 525 -14.64 7.07 8.78
C PHE A 525 -14.49 5.63 8.32
N SER A 526 -13.41 4.96 8.77
CA SER A 526 -13.09 3.59 8.35
C SER A 526 -14.35 2.73 8.35
N PRO A 527 -14.62 1.98 7.27
CA PRO A 527 -15.92 1.36 7.07
C PRO A 527 -16.18 0.12 7.93
N GLY A 528 -15.45 -0.09 9.03
CA GLY A 528 -15.66 -1.17 10.01
C GLY A 528 -17.04 -1.20 10.71
N SER A 529 -17.97 -0.33 10.32
CA SER A 529 -19.40 -0.40 10.71
C SER A 529 -20.36 -0.68 9.55
N ALA A 530 -19.88 -0.81 8.30
CA ALA A 530 -20.68 -1.25 7.17
C ALA A 530 -20.37 -2.74 6.91
N THR A 531 -21.40 -3.58 6.91
CA THR A 531 -21.29 -4.91 6.33
C THR A 531 -20.78 -4.76 4.90
N TYR A 532 -19.51 -5.05 4.69
CA TYR A 532 -18.98 -5.15 3.34
C TYR A 532 -19.62 -6.39 2.71
N SER A 533 -20.06 -6.24 1.48
CA SER A 533 -20.25 -7.37 0.59
C SER A 533 -19.24 -7.19 -0.52
N PRO A 534 -18.64 -8.28 -1.02
CA PRO A 534 -17.83 -8.25 -2.23
C PRO A 534 -18.48 -7.39 -3.34
N PRO A 535 -17.69 -6.70 -4.18
CA PRO A 535 -16.22 -6.78 -4.26
C PRO A 535 -15.49 -5.92 -3.21
N PHE A 536 -14.43 -6.45 -2.63
CA PHE A 536 -13.57 -5.77 -1.64
C PHE A 536 -12.41 -4.96 -2.26
N PHE A 537 -12.10 -5.19 -3.54
CA PHE A 537 -11.01 -4.54 -4.27
C PHE A 537 -9.64 -4.64 -3.60
N LYS A 538 -9.28 -5.86 -3.15
CA LYS A 538 -7.95 -6.16 -2.62
C LYS A 538 -7.03 -6.66 -3.71
N CYS A 539 -5.72 -6.59 -3.46
CA CYS A 539 -4.72 -7.07 -4.40
C CYS A 539 -3.42 -7.46 -3.70
N PHE A 540 -2.62 -8.24 -4.42
CA PHE A 540 -1.28 -8.66 -4.03
C PHE A 540 -0.43 -8.86 -5.29
N LEU A 541 0.89 -8.84 -5.14
CA LEU A 541 1.83 -8.94 -6.25
C LEU A 541 2.53 -10.31 -6.27
N ARG A 542 2.74 -10.82 -7.48
CA ARG A 542 3.71 -11.88 -7.77
C ARG A 542 4.82 -11.31 -8.65
N LEU A 543 6.07 -11.58 -8.27
CA LEU A 543 7.25 -11.22 -9.04
C LEU A 543 7.96 -12.51 -9.45
N ASP A 544 8.06 -12.73 -10.76
CA ASP A 544 8.86 -13.81 -11.34
C ASP A 544 10.17 -13.20 -11.87
N VAL A 545 11.30 -13.67 -11.36
CA VAL A 545 12.64 -13.15 -11.65
C VAL A 545 13.34 -14.12 -12.60
N SER A 546 14.01 -13.59 -13.62
CA SER A 546 14.99 -14.27 -14.47
C SER A 546 16.28 -13.43 -14.55
N PRO A 547 17.38 -13.94 -15.12
CA PRO A 547 18.58 -13.13 -15.36
C PRO A 547 18.34 -11.83 -16.14
N GLU A 548 17.38 -11.85 -17.07
CA GLU A 548 17.12 -10.76 -18.02
C GLU A 548 16.01 -9.82 -17.57
N SER A 549 15.08 -10.28 -16.73
CA SER A 549 13.90 -9.49 -16.39
C SER A 549 13.23 -9.87 -15.07
N VAL A 550 12.40 -8.96 -14.57
CA VAL A 550 11.42 -9.22 -13.50
C VAL A 550 10.02 -9.00 -14.07
N ARG A 551 9.20 -10.05 -14.08
CA ARG A 551 7.79 -9.95 -14.43
C ARG A 551 6.99 -9.67 -13.16
N LEU A 552 6.43 -8.47 -13.05
CA LEU A 552 5.57 -8.05 -11.96
C LEU A 552 4.10 -8.17 -12.39
N ARG A 553 3.30 -8.92 -11.62
CA ARG A 553 1.86 -9.11 -11.81
C ARG A 553 1.09 -8.67 -10.58
N CYS A 554 0.07 -7.83 -10.77
CA CYS A 554 -0.89 -7.45 -9.75
C CYS A 554 -2.13 -8.33 -9.88
N HIS A 555 -2.45 -9.11 -8.84
CA HIS A 555 -3.62 -9.98 -8.81
C HIS A 555 -4.72 -9.38 -7.94
N ALA A 556 -5.97 -9.48 -8.40
CA ALA A 556 -7.15 -9.07 -7.64
C ALA A 556 -7.63 -10.15 -6.66
N ALA A 557 -8.09 -9.69 -5.50
CA ALA A 557 -8.89 -10.43 -4.54
C ALA A 557 -10.18 -9.65 -4.26
N THR A 558 -11.29 -10.13 -4.80
CA THR A 558 -12.59 -9.46 -4.72
C THR A 558 -13.45 -9.97 -3.57
N GLY A 559 -13.21 -11.20 -3.09
CA GLY A 559 -14.09 -11.94 -2.17
C GLY A 559 -15.15 -12.79 -2.85
N ASN A 560 -15.12 -12.91 -4.19
CA ASN A 560 -16.00 -13.83 -4.93
C ASN A 560 -15.30 -15.16 -5.19
N LEU A 561 -16.03 -16.28 -5.11
CA LEU A 561 -15.49 -17.64 -5.22
C LEU A 561 -14.75 -17.89 -6.55
N ALA A 562 -15.33 -17.48 -7.67
CA ALA A 562 -14.70 -17.68 -8.99
C ALA A 562 -13.31 -17.01 -9.08
N GLN A 563 -13.14 -15.87 -8.42
CA GLN A 563 -11.90 -15.08 -8.41
C GLN A 563 -10.93 -15.54 -7.32
N GLU A 564 -11.39 -16.24 -6.28
CA GLU A 564 -10.49 -16.99 -5.39
C GLU A 564 -9.81 -18.15 -6.12
N LEU A 565 -10.58 -18.88 -6.93
CA LEU A 565 -10.09 -20.04 -7.70
C LEU A 565 -9.18 -19.62 -8.85
N ASN A 566 -9.52 -18.50 -9.52
CA ASN A 566 -8.76 -17.93 -10.62
C ASN A 566 -8.59 -16.41 -10.43
N PRO A 567 -7.61 -15.97 -9.60
CA PRO A 567 -7.37 -14.55 -9.33
C PRO A 567 -7.06 -13.75 -10.60
N PRO A 568 -7.88 -12.74 -10.95
CA PRO A 568 -7.65 -11.91 -12.13
C PRO A 568 -6.31 -11.18 -12.06
N VAL A 569 -5.63 -11.01 -13.20
CA VAL A 569 -4.44 -10.17 -13.32
C VAL A 569 -4.87 -8.77 -13.76
N GLU A 570 -4.73 -7.79 -12.86
CA GLU A 570 -5.19 -6.41 -13.06
C GLU A 570 -4.16 -5.51 -13.75
N ASP A 571 -2.89 -5.87 -13.63
CA ASP A 571 -1.78 -5.23 -14.31
C ASP A 571 -0.60 -6.19 -14.40
N GLU A 572 0.18 -6.05 -15.47
CA GLU A 572 1.37 -6.84 -15.71
C GLU A 572 2.43 -5.96 -16.40
N VAL A 573 3.68 -6.07 -15.93
CA VAL A 573 4.82 -5.43 -16.56
C VAL A 573 6.04 -6.35 -16.51
N THR A 574 6.80 -6.39 -17.59
CA THR A 574 8.12 -7.03 -17.64
C THR A 574 9.18 -5.94 -17.55
N ILE A 575 10.03 -6.02 -16.53
CA ILE A 575 11.04 -5.02 -16.19
C ILE A 575 12.40 -5.57 -16.60
N PRO A 576 13.12 -4.98 -17.57
CA PRO A 576 14.43 -5.48 -17.97
C PRO A 576 15.47 -5.26 -16.86
N LEU A 577 16.36 -6.24 -16.68
CA LEU A 577 17.50 -6.20 -15.75
C LEU A 577 18.83 -5.89 -16.42
N VAL A 578 18.92 -6.10 -17.75
CA VAL A 578 20.10 -5.86 -18.59
C VAL A 578 20.10 -4.49 -19.23
#